data_AF-A0A091GI92-F1
#
_entry.id   AF-A0A091GI92-F1
#
_cell.length_a   1.000
_cell.length_b   1.000
_cell.length_c   1.000
_cell.angle_alpha   90.00
_cell.angle_beta   90.00
_cell.angle_gamma   90.00
#
_symmetry.space_group_name_H-M   'P 1'
#
loop_
_entity.id
_entity.type
_entity.pdbx_description
1 polymer ?
#
loop_
_entity_poly.entity_id
_entity_poly.type
_entity_poly.pdbx_seq_one_letter_code
_entity_poly.pdbx_strand_id
1 'polypeptide(L)'
;MSWSFLTRLLEEIHNHSTFVGKIWLSVLIVFRIVLTAVGGESIYYDEQSKFVCNTEQPGCENVCYDAFAPLSHVRFWVFQIILVATPSVMYLGYAIHKIARMVEHSETDRRIRSKSFSMRWKQHQIELESERENKEQPAPAKAKHDGRRRIREDGLMKIYVLQLLARTTFEIGFLVGQYFLYGFAVSPIFVCSRKPCPHKIDCFISRPTEKTIFLL
;
A
#
# COMPACT_ATOMS: atom_id res chain seq x y z
N MET A 1 20.13 8.95 9.88
CA MET A 1 18.66 8.86 10.02
C MET A 1 18.35 7.75 11.01
N SER A 2 17.81 8.09 12.17
CA SER A 2 17.80 7.20 13.33
C SER A 2 16.76 6.09 13.20
N TRP A 3 17.17 4.84 13.44
CA TRP A 3 16.29 3.69 13.62
C TRP A 3 15.15 3.94 14.62
N SER A 4 15.38 4.83 15.60
CA SER A 4 14.40 5.28 16.59
C SER A 4 13.17 6.01 16.01
N PHE A 5 13.29 6.63 14.83
CA PHE A 5 12.17 7.28 14.15
C PHE A 5 11.29 6.24 13.46
N LEU A 6 11.92 5.27 12.81
CA LEU A 6 11.25 4.17 12.11
C LEU A 6 10.52 3.25 13.09
N THR A 7 11.13 2.95 14.24
CA THR A 7 10.48 2.17 15.30
C THR A 7 9.28 2.91 15.89
N ARG A 8 9.37 4.21 16.18
CA ARG A 8 8.23 5.01 16.67
C ARG A 8 7.08 5.11 15.67
N LEU A 9 7.39 5.20 14.37
CA LEU A 9 6.40 5.19 13.30
C LEU A 9 5.71 3.82 13.17
N LEU A 10 6.50 2.74 13.25
CA LEU A 10 6.00 1.37 13.30
C LEU A 10 5.10 1.15 14.51
N GLU A 11 5.47 1.67 15.69
CA GLU A 11 4.77 1.52 16.98
C GLU A 11 3.47 2.33 17.05
N GLU A 12 3.42 3.54 16.46
CA GLU A 12 2.20 4.34 16.34
C GLU A 12 1.19 3.70 15.36
N ILE A 13 1.69 3.16 14.24
CA ILE A 13 0.87 2.37 13.31
C ILE A 13 0.44 1.06 13.99
N HIS A 14 1.26 0.49 14.88
CA HIS A 14 1.00 -0.73 15.63
C HIS A 14 -0.21 -0.62 16.56
N ASN A 15 -0.42 0.52 17.21
CA ASN A 15 -1.45 0.69 18.24
C ASN A 15 -2.90 0.75 17.73
N HIS A 16 -3.15 1.03 16.44
CA HIS A 16 -4.51 1.28 15.92
C HIS A 16 -5.15 0.16 15.10
N SER A 17 -4.49 -1.00 14.96
CA SER A 17 -5.06 -2.15 14.24
C SER A 17 -4.60 -3.42 14.95
N THR A 18 -5.54 -4.34 15.24
CA THR A 18 -5.29 -5.59 15.96
C THR A 18 -4.00 -6.24 15.46
N PHE A 19 -3.04 -6.45 16.36
CA PHE A 19 -1.74 -7.07 16.08
C PHE A 19 -1.84 -8.26 15.11
N VAL A 20 -2.82 -9.11 15.37
CA VAL A 20 -3.15 -10.30 14.57
C VAL A 20 -3.50 -9.96 13.12
N GLY A 21 -4.33 -8.95 12.88
CA GLY A 21 -4.73 -8.53 11.53
C GLY A 21 -3.58 -7.97 10.71
N LYS A 22 -2.63 -7.26 11.33
CA LYS A 22 -1.44 -6.76 10.62
C LYS A 22 -0.50 -7.87 10.20
N ILE A 23 -0.23 -8.80 11.12
CA ILE A 23 0.62 -9.97 10.83
C ILE A 23 -0.05 -10.81 9.74
N TRP A 24 -1.35 -11.08 9.88
CA TRP A 24 -2.11 -11.85 8.91
C TRP A 24 -2.08 -11.21 7.51
N LEU A 25 -2.37 -9.91 7.40
CA LEU A 25 -2.32 -9.19 6.13
C LEU A 25 -0.91 -9.16 5.53
N SER A 26 0.13 -8.98 6.35
CA SER A 26 1.51 -8.99 5.87
C SER A 26 1.92 -10.37 5.37
N VAL A 27 1.58 -11.44 6.10
CA VAL A 27 1.85 -12.82 5.70
C VAL A 27 1.12 -13.17 4.41
N LEU A 28 -0.16 -12.80 4.26
CA LEU A 28 -0.92 -13.02 3.04
C LEU A 28 -0.33 -12.27 1.83
N ILE A 29 0.12 -11.02 2.00
CA ILE A 29 0.77 -10.27 0.91
C ILE A 29 2.07 -10.95 0.49
N VAL A 30 2.92 -11.33 1.44
CA VAL A 30 4.21 -11.99 1.14
C VAL A 30 3.96 -13.33 0.45
N PHE A 31 3.08 -14.15 1.00
CA PHE A 31 2.70 -15.43 0.41
C PHE A 31 2.22 -15.24 -1.03
N ARG A 32 1.38 -14.24 -1.27
CA ARG A 32 0.83 -13.94 -2.59
C ARG A 32 1.88 -13.45 -3.60
N ILE A 33 2.84 -12.63 -3.17
CA ILE A 33 3.97 -12.21 -4.01
C ILE A 33 4.83 -13.42 -4.36
N VAL A 34 5.17 -14.26 -3.37
CA VAL A 34 5.98 -15.47 -3.57
C VAL A 34 5.30 -16.44 -4.53
N LEU A 35 4.01 -16.71 -4.33
CA LEU A 35 3.24 -17.56 -5.25
C LEU A 35 3.24 -16.97 -6.66
N THR A 36 2.92 -15.69 -6.82
CA THR A 36 2.85 -15.07 -8.15
C THR A 36 4.21 -15.07 -8.86
N ALA A 37 5.30 -14.82 -8.14
CA ALA A 37 6.64 -14.81 -8.72
C ALA A 37 7.12 -16.23 -9.07
N VAL A 38 7.08 -17.16 -8.11
CA VAL A 38 7.64 -18.52 -8.28
C VAL A 38 6.67 -19.42 -9.06
N GLY A 39 5.40 -19.41 -8.69
CA GLY A 39 4.34 -20.17 -9.37
C GLY A 39 4.05 -19.61 -10.77
N GLY A 40 4.08 -18.29 -10.92
CA GLY A 40 3.88 -17.65 -12.23
C GLY A 40 4.96 -18.04 -13.23
N GLU A 41 6.24 -17.94 -12.86
CA GLU A 41 7.32 -18.36 -13.75
C GLU A 41 7.29 -19.87 -14.02
N SER A 42 7.06 -20.73 -13.03
CA SER A 42 7.10 -22.19 -13.24
C SER A 42 5.90 -22.77 -14.02
N ILE A 43 4.71 -22.20 -13.88
CA ILE A 43 3.47 -22.74 -14.49
C ILE A 43 3.16 -22.07 -15.83
N TYR A 44 3.52 -20.80 -16.00
CA TYR A 44 3.15 -20.01 -17.18
C TYR A 44 4.31 -19.68 -18.11
N TYR A 45 5.58 -20.05 -17.83
CA TYR A 45 6.68 -19.77 -18.78
C TYR A 45 6.49 -20.39 -20.17
N ASP A 46 5.83 -21.55 -20.25
CA ASP A 46 5.60 -22.31 -21.48
C ASP A 46 4.18 -22.12 -22.04
N GLU A 47 3.42 -21.13 -21.53
CA GLU A 47 2.01 -20.96 -21.87
C GLU A 47 1.76 -20.80 -23.37
N GLN A 48 2.64 -20.07 -24.06
CA GLN A 48 2.55 -19.85 -25.51
C GLN A 48 3.25 -20.94 -26.31
N SER A 49 4.42 -21.42 -25.86
CA SER A 49 5.22 -22.42 -26.61
C SER A 49 4.64 -23.83 -26.57
N LYS A 50 3.73 -24.12 -25.63
CA LYS A 50 3.03 -25.39 -25.47
C LYS A 50 1.53 -25.29 -25.75
N PHE A 51 1.08 -24.17 -26.33
CA PHE A 51 -0.28 -24.03 -26.83
C PHE A 51 -0.35 -24.59 -28.25
N VAL A 52 -0.90 -25.79 -28.44
CA VAL A 52 -0.84 -26.48 -29.74
C VAL A 52 -2.23 -26.56 -30.35
N CYS A 53 -2.36 -26.15 -31.61
CA CYS A 53 -3.62 -26.24 -32.36
C CYS A 53 -3.57 -27.37 -33.39
N ASN A 54 -4.68 -28.10 -33.58
CA ASN A 54 -4.78 -29.15 -34.59
C ASN A 54 -4.98 -28.55 -36.00
N THR A 55 -3.92 -27.93 -36.53
CA THR A 55 -3.90 -27.30 -37.84
C THR A 55 -2.47 -27.12 -38.35
N GLU A 56 -2.28 -27.22 -39.66
CA GLU A 56 -1.01 -26.88 -40.34
C GLU A 56 -1.00 -25.43 -40.85
N GLN A 57 -2.07 -24.67 -40.61
CA GLN A 57 -2.21 -23.31 -41.09
C GLN A 57 -1.29 -22.34 -40.31
N PRO A 58 -0.33 -21.66 -40.98
CA PRO A 58 0.56 -20.72 -40.32
C PRO A 58 -0.21 -19.54 -39.74
N GLY A 59 0.17 -19.14 -38.52
CA GLY A 59 -0.41 -18.00 -37.80
C GLY A 59 -1.73 -18.28 -37.09
N CYS A 60 -2.38 -19.43 -37.32
CA CYS A 60 -3.62 -19.79 -36.62
C CYS A 60 -3.40 -19.98 -35.11
N GLU A 61 -2.31 -20.63 -34.70
CA GLU A 61 -1.95 -20.81 -33.29
C GLU A 61 -1.81 -19.47 -32.56
N ASN A 62 -1.11 -18.50 -33.16
CA ASN A 62 -0.89 -17.17 -32.59
C ASN A 62 -2.21 -16.41 -32.34
N VAL A 63 -3.13 -16.41 -33.31
CA VAL A 63 -4.41 -15.69 -33.15
C VAL A 63 -5.37 -16.40 -32.20
N CYS A 64 -5.27 -17.73 -32.10
CA CYS A 64 -6.09 -18.51 -31.17
C CYS A 64 -5.59 -18.37 -29.74
N TYR A 65 -4.28 -18.33 -29.54
CA TYR A 65 -3.68 -18.04 -28.24
C TYR A 65 -4.08 -16.64 -27.75
N ASP A 66 -3.97 -15.61 -28.61
CA ASP A 66 -4.41 -14.25 -28.29
C ASP A 66 -5.91 -14.16 -27.96
N ALA A 67 -6.74 -14.93 -28.67
CA ALA A 67 -8.17 -15.00 -28.38
C ALA A 67 -8.50 -15.74 -27.08
N PHE A 68 -7.70 -16.74 -26.70
CA PHE A 68 -7.87 -17.51 -25.46
C PHE A 68 -7.40 -16.73 -24.23
N ALA A 69 -6.20 -16.15 -24.30
CA ALA A 69 -5.55 -15.46 -23.21
C ALA A 69 -5.08 -14.05 -23.63
N PRO A 70 -6.02 -13.11 -23.86
CA PRO A 70 -5.67 -11.73 -24.26
C PRO A 70 -4.80 -11.02 -23.21
N LEU A 71 -4.93 -11.44 -21.96
CA LEU A 71 -4.01 -11.12 -20.88
C LEU A 71 -3.72 -12.42 -20.12
N SER A 72 -2.44 -12.77 -19.94
CA SER A 72 -2.11 -13.95 -19.14
C SER A 72 -2.38 -13.73 -17.65
N HIS A 73 -2.72 -14.81 -16.94
CA HIS A 73 -3.05 -14.77 -15.51
C HIS A 73 -1.93 -14.16 -14.66
N VAL A 74 -0.67 -14.48 -14.96
CA VAL A 74 0.49 -13.91 -14.24
C VAL A 74 0.57 -12.40 -14.39
N ARG A 75 0.36 -11.88 -15.60
CA ARG A 75 0.34 -10.43 -15.84
C ARG A 75 -0.80 -9.76 -15.07
N PHE A 76 -1.98 -10.38 -15.07
CA PHE A 76 -3.13 -9.92 -14.30
C PHE A 76 -2.82 -9.82 -12.79
N TRP A 77 -2.22 -10.86 -12.20
CA TRP A 77 -1.86 -10.85 -10.78
C TRP A 77 -0.74 -9.86 -10.44
N VAL A 78 0.23 -9.66 -11.33
CA VAL A 78 1.25 -8.63 -11.17
C VAL A 78 0.61 -7.24 -11.11
N PHE A 79 -0.32 -6.93 -12.03
CA PHE A 79 -1.06 -5.67 -11.97
C PHE A 79 -1.90 -5.54 -10.71
N GLN A 80 -2.52 -6.63 -10.24
CA GLN A 80 -3.26 -6.64 -8.99
C GLN A 80 -2.35 -6.30 -7.79
N ILE A 81 -1.17 -6.91 -7.68
CA ILE A 81 -0.21 -6.64 -6.60
C ILE A 81 0.21 -5.16 -6.62
N ILE A 82 0.55 -4.62 -7.80
CA ILE A 82 0.98 -3.23 -7.95
C ILE A 82 -0.13 -2.26 -7.51
N LEU A 83 -1.36 -2.44 -8.02
CA LEU A 83 -2.48 -1.53 -7.71
C LEU A 83 -2.93 -1.65 -6.25
N VAL A 84 -2.92 -2.85 -5.67
CA VAL A 84 -3.25 -3.08 -4.25
C VAL A 84 -2.16 -2.51 -3.32
N ALA A 85 -0.89 -2.55 -3.71
CA ALA A 85 0.20 -1.99 -2.92
C ALA A 85 0.25 -0.45 -2.97
N THR A 86 -0.18 0.16 -4.08
CA THR A 86 -0.06 1.61 -4.31
C THR A 86 -0.70 2.46 -3.19
N PRO A 87 -1.95 2.22 -2.73
CA PRO A 87 -2.54 2.98 -1.61
C PRO A 87 -1.71 2.90 -0.31
N SER A 88 -1.13 1.73 -0.02
CA SER A 88 -0.31 1.52 1.18
C SER A 88 1.01 2.30 1.09
N VAL A 89 1.67 2.27 -0.07
CA VAL A 89 2.91 3.01 -0.33
C VAL A 89 2.66 4.52 -0.30
N MET A 90 1.58 4.99 -0.92
CA MET A 90 1.18 6.40 -0.89
C MET A 90 0.89 6.88 0.53
N TYR A 91 0.17 6.08 1.32
CA TYR A 91 -0.10 6.40 2.73
C TYR A 91 1.19 6.48 3.54
N LEU A 92 2.11 5.52 3.38
CA LEU A 92 3.39 5.52 4.09
C LEU A 92 4.21 6.77 3.72
N GLY A 93 4.31 7.09 2.43
CA GLY A 93 4.98 8.29 1.96
C GLY A 93 4.36 9.58 2.54
N TYR A 94 3.02 9.67 2.53
CA TYR A 94 2.31 10.79 3.13
C TYR A 94 2.54 10.90 4.65
N ALA A 95 2.48 9.78 5.37
CA ALA A 95 2.68 9.75 6.81
C ALA A 95 4.11 10.19 7.18
N ILE A 96 5.12 9.68 6.48
CA ILE A 96 6.52 10.08 6.67
C ILE A 96 6.68 11.58 6.42
N HIS A 97 6.20 12.10 5.29
CA HIS A 97 6.30 13.52 4.95
C HIS A 97 5.59 14.41 5.98
N LYS A 98 4.38 14.04 6.39
CA LYS A 98 3.59 14.80 7.36
C LYS A 98 4.25 14.81 8.74
N ILE A 99 4.76 13.66 9.21
CA ILE A 99 5.43 13.55 10.51
C ILE A 99 6.73 14.35 10.50
N ALA A 100 7.53 14.27 9.44
CA ALA A 100 8.75 15.07 9.30
C ALA A 100 8.45 16.59 9.46
N ARG A 101 7.42 17.08 8.76
CA ARG A 101 6.96 18.47 8.86
C ARG A 101 6.45 18.85 10.26
N MET A 102 5.74 17.93 10.93
CA MET A 102 5.27 18.16 12.31
C MET A 102 6.42 18.23 13.32
N VAL A 103 7.48 17.45 13.12
CA VAL A 103 8.68 17.47 13.97
C VAL A 103 9.40 18.80 13.81
N GLU A 104 9.66 19.24 12.58
CA GLU A 104 10.30 20.54 12.28
C GLU A 104 9.56 21.71 12.93
N HIS A 105 8.25 21.84 12.70
CA HIS A 105 7.44 22.91 13.32
C HIS A 105 7.50 22.86 14.84
N SER A 106 7.47 21.66 15.45
CA SER A 106 7.52 21.52 16.91
C SER A 106 8.86 21.91 17.51
N GLU A 107 9.97 21.72 16.78
CA GLU A 107 11.30 22.17 17.20
C GLU A 107 11.44 23.69 17.08
N THR A 108 10.93 24.29 16.01
CA THR A 108 10.90 25.76 15.85
C THR A 108 10.06 26.42 16.95
N ASP A 109 8.85 25.91 17.22
CA ASP A 109 7.98 26.42 18.29
C ASP A 109 8.66 26.29 19.66
N ARG A 110 9.37 25.18 19.93
CA ARG A 110 10.15 25.01 21.16
C ARG A 110 11.27 26.04 21.27
N ARG A 111 12.00 26.32 20.18
CA ARG A 111 13.06 27.34 20.16
C ARG A 111 12.51 28.75 20.37
N ILE A 112 11.41 29.11 19.71
CA ILE A 112 10.74 30.42 19.88
C ILE A 112 10.25 30.58 21.32
N ARG A 113 9.58 29.56 21.87
CA ARG A 113 9.09 29.58 23.26
C ARG A 113 10.24 29.66 24.27
N SER A 114 11.35 28.95 24.02
CA SER A 114 12.56 29.03 24.87
C SER A 114 13.19 30.43 24.84
N LYS A 115 13.28 31.08 23.67
CA LYS A 115 13.79 32.45 23.55
C LYS A 115 12.86 33.47 24.21
N SER A 116 11.55 33.35 24.00
CA SER A 116 10.55 34.21 24.63
C SER A 116 10.57 34.08 26.15
N PHE A 117 10.68 32.86 26.68
CA PHE A 117 10.84 32.62 28.12
C PHE A 117 12.14 33.24 28.64
N SER A 118 13.28 33.01 27.98
CA SER A 118 14.58 33.60 28.37
C SER A 118 14.57 35.13 28.35
N MET A 119 13.96 35.77 27.34
CA MET A 119 13.76 37.22 27.29
C MET A 119 12.90 37.73 28.45
N ARG A 120 11.80 37.03 28.77
CA ARG A 120 10.95 37.40 29.91
C ARG A 120 11.68 37.28 31.25
N TRP A 121 12.54 36.27 31.43
CA TRP A 121 13.37 36.15 32.64
C TRP A 121 14.39 37.27 32.77
N LYS A 122 15.07 37.65 31.68
CA LYS A 122 16.00 38.78 31.69
C LYS A 122 15.30 40.10 32.03
N GLN A 123 14.12 40.35 31.47
CA GLN A 123 13.33 41.53 31.77
C GLN A 123 12.96 41.58 33.26
N HIS A 124 12.45 40.47 33.81
CA HIS A 124 12.11 40.37 35.23
C HIS A 124 13.35 40.51 36.14
N GLN A 125 14.53 40.03 35.70
CA GLN A 125 15.78 40.22 36.43
C GLN A 125 16.21 41.69 36.51
N ILE A 126 16.06 42.45 35.43
CA ILE A 126 16.34 43.89 35.37
C ILE A 126 15.33 44.67 36.24
N GLU A 127 14.06 44.28 36.22
CA GLU A 127 13.00 44.82 37.09
C GLU A 127 13.33 44.57 38.57
N LEU A 128 13.70 43.34 38.93
CA LEU A 128 14.15 42.94 40.27
C LEU A 128 15.43 43.63 40.74
N GLU A 129 16.34 44.00 39.83
CA GLU A 129 17.55 44.78 40.14
C GLU A 129 17.21 46.25 40.41
N SER A 130 16.17 46.79 39.76
CA SER A 130 15.63 48.14 40.03
C SER A 130 14.76 48.22 41.29
N GLU A 131 14.13 47.11 41.68
CA GLU A 131 13.24 47.03 42.86
C GLU A 131 13.98 46.67 44.17
N ARG A 132 15.29 46.39 44.14
CA ARG A 132 16.08 46.19 45.39
C ARG A 132 16.23 47.45 46.26
N GLU A 133 15.64 48.57 45.86
CA GLU A 133 15.47 49.75 46.71
C GLU A 133 14.09 49.85 47.42
N ASN A 134 13.13 48.94 47.24
CA ASN A 134 11.92 48.96 48.08
C ASN A 134 11.12 47.63 48.15
N LYS A 135 10.44 47.42 49.29
CA LYS A 135 9.91 46.15 49.82
C LYS A 135 8.77 45.43 49.05
N GLU A 136 8.73 44.11 49.31
CA GLU A 136 7.59 43.14 49.43
C GLU A 136 6.79 42.65 48.20
N GLN A 137 6.62 41.31 48.13
CA GLN A 137 5.99 40.47 47.09
C GLN A 137 4.45 40.63 47.01
N PRO A 138 3.78 40.29 45.88
CA PRO A 138 3.29 38.90 45.66
C PRO A 138 3.30 38.41 44.19
N ALA A 139 3.32 37.09 44.01
CA ALA A 139 3.26 36.37 42.72
C ALA A 139 1.85 36.34 42.09
N PRO A 140 1.74 36.20 40.74
CA PRO A 140 0.61 35.43 40.21
C PRO A 140 0.88 34.49 39.01
N ALA A 141 0.15 33.37 39.09
CA ALA A 141 -0.59 32.62 38.06
C ALA A 141 0.13 32.00 36.83
N LYS A 142 0.12 30.67 36.85
CA LYS A 142 0.38 29.74 35.73
C LYS A 142 -0.67 29.91 34.60
N ALA A 143 -0.25 30.37 33.43
CA ALA A 143 -1.05 30.28 32.21
C ALA A 143 -0.86 28.91 31.52
N LYS A 144 -1.87 28.05 31.64
CA LYS A 144 -1.99 26.75 30.96
C LYS A 144 -2.47 27.00 29.52
N HIS A 145 -1.54 27.12 28.56
CA HIS A 145 -1.91 27.14 27.14
C HIS A 145 -2.20 25.72 26.64
N ASP A 146 -3.49 25.38 26.65
CA ASP A 146 -4.08 24.17 26.10
C ASP A 146 -4.40 24.37 24.60
N GLY A 147 -3.35 24.60 23.79
CA GLY A 147 -3.50 24.77 22.33
C GLY A 147 -3.12 23.52 21.52
N ARG A 148 -2.63 22.47 22.19
CA ARG A 148 -1.93 21.34 21.56
C ARG A 148 -2.84 20.13 21.27
N ARG A 149 -4.08 20.15 21.75
CA ARG A 149 -4.85 18.92 22.01
C ARG A 149 -6.06 18.66 21.11
N ARG A 150 -6.35 19.47 20.08
CA ARG A 150 -7.53 19.25 19.21
C ARG A 150 -7.35 19.42 17.70
N ILE A 151 -6.21 19.92 17.22
CA ILE A 151 -6.06 20.26 15.78
C ILE A 151 -5.27 19.18 15.00
N ARG A 152 -4.66 18.19 15.67
CA ARG A 152 -3.65 17.31 15.06
C ARG A 152 -3.97 15.82 15.00
N GLU A 153 -5.11 15.36 15.54
CA GLU A 153 -5.40 13.93 15.69
C GLU A 153 -6.27 13.32 14.55
N ASP A 154 -6.94 14.08 13.69
CA ASP A 154 -7.93 13.48 12.76
C ASP A 154 -7.48 13.29 11.30
N GLY A 155 -6.32 13.80 10.91
CA GLY A 155 -5.91 13.77 9.49
C GLY A 155 -5.28 12.45 9.04
N LEU A 156 -4.55 11.78 9.93
CA LEU A 156 -3.84 10.54 9.58
C LEU A 156 -4.81 9.35 9.54
N MET A 157 -5.75 9.28 10.49
CA MET A 157 -6.77 8.24 10.55
C MET A 157 -7.71 8.27 9.34
N LYS A 158 -8.12 9.46 8.87
CA LYS A 158 -8.96 9.57 7.65
C LYS A 158 -8.26 9.02 6.41
N ILE A 159 -6.99 9.35 6.22
CA ILE A 159 -6.21 8.87 5.06
C ILE A 159 -5.89 7.38 5.22
N TYR A 160 -5.66 6.91 6.45
CA TYR A 160 -5.51 5.49 6.76
C TYR A 160 -6.78 4.68 6.44
N VAL A 161 -7.96 5.21 6.75
CA VAL A 161 -9.24 4.58 6.38
C VAL A 161 -9.43 4.63 4.86
N LEU A 162 -9.15 5.78 4.23
CA LEU A 162 -9.27 5.92 2.77
C LEU A 162 -8.36 4.95 2.01
N GLN A 163 -7.10 4.78 2.42
CA GLN A 163 -6.20 3.83 1.77
C GLN A 163 -6.67 2.38 1.96
N LEU A 164 -7.27 2.08 3.12
CA LEU A 164 -7.80 0.74 3.40
C LEU A 164 -9.00 0.45 2.50
N LEU A 165 -9.93 1.41 2.39
CA LEU A 165 -11.08 1.32 1.49
C LEU A 165 -10.63 1.19 0.02
N ALA A 166 -9.70 2.01 -0.43
CA ALA A 166 -9.17 1.92 -1.79
C ALA A 166 -8.53 0.55 -2.06
N ARG A 167 -7.74 0.03 -1.11
CA ARG A 167 -7.15 -1.29 -1.20
C ARG A 167 -8.22 -2.40 -1.28
N THR A 168 -9.22 -2.36 -0.42
CA THR A 168 -10.33 -3.32 -0.43
C THR A 168 -11.11 -3.26 -1.74
N THR A 169 -11.38 -2.07 -2.27
CA THR A 169 -12.05 -1.90 -3.57
C THR A 169 -11.22 -2.49 -4.70
N PHE A 170 -9.90 -2.28 -4.73
CA PHE A 170 -9.05 -2.91 -5.74
C PHE A 170 -9.05 -4.43 -5.61
N GLU A 171 -8.90 -4.99 -4.41
CA GLU A 171 -8.93 -6.44 -4.20
C GLU A 171 -10.25 -7.06 -4.69
N ILE A 172 -11.38 -6.46 -4.34
CA ILE A 172 -12.70 -6.93 -4.80
C ILE A 172 -12.82 -6.76 -6.32
N GLY A 173 -12.39 -5.63 -6.87
CA GLY A 173 -12.43 -5.37 -8.30
C GLY A 173 -11.64 -6.39 -9.11
N PHE A 174 -10.44 -6.74 -8.67
CA PHE A 174 -9.63 -7.78 -9.31
C PHE A 174 -10.19 -9.20 -9.07
N LEU A 175 -10.76 -9.50 -7.91
CA LEU A 175 -11.45 -10.77 -7.68
C LEU A 175 -12.61 -10.97 -8.67
N VAL A 176 -13.44 -9.94 -8.83
CA VAL A 176 -14.55 -9.92 -9.78
C VAL A 176 -14.03 -9.99 -11.22
N GLY A 177 -12.97 -9.24 -11.54
CA GLY A 177 -12.31 -9.27 -12.84
C GLY A 177 -11.78 -10.66 -13.20
N GLN A 178 -11.12 -11.35 -12.25
CA GLN A 178 -10.63 -12.72 -12.43
C GLN A 178 -11.78 -13.68 -12.76
N TYR A 179 -12.88 -13.59 -12.02
CA TYR A 179 -14.05 -14.42 -12.26
C TYR A 179 -14.63 -14.22 -13.67
N PHE A 180 -14.78 -12.97 -14.12
CA PHE A 180 -15.34 -12.68 -15.43
C PHE A 180 -14.39 -12.96 -16.61
N LEU A 181 -13.08 -12.80 -16.42
CA LEU A 181 -12.09 -13.03 -17.47
C LEU A 181 -11.69 -14.50 -17.62
N TYR A 182 -11.52 -15.20 -16.49
CA TYR A 182 -10.87 -16.51 -16.46
C TYR A 182 -11.73 -17.62 -15.82
N GLY A 183 -12.72 -17.25 -14.99
CA GLY A 183 -13.48 -18.21 -14.20
C GLY A 183 -12.64 -18.87 -13.10
N PHE A 184 -13.03 -20.09 -12.71
CA PHE A 184 -12.36 -20.87 -11.65
C PHE A 184 -11.68 -22.15 -12.17
N ALA A 185 -11.71 -22.39 -13.49
CA ALA A 185 -11.14 -23.59 -14.09
C ALA A 185 -10.69 -23.32 -15.51
N VAL A 186 -9.51 -23.85 -15.86
CA VAL A 186 -8.95 -23.78 -17.21
C VAL A 186 -9.30 -25.07 -17.93
N SER A 187 -10.11 -24.98 -18.99
CA SER A 187 -10.40 -26.13 -19.86
C SER A 187 -9.11 -26.61 -20.54
N PRO A 188 -8.88 -27.92 -20.72
CA PRO A 188 -7.74 -28.42 -21.47
C PRO A 188 -7.83 -28.11 -22.97
N ILE A 189 -9.05 -27.86 -23.49
CA ILE A 189 -9.34 -27.65 -24.91
C ILE A 189 -10.00 -26.29 -25.09
N PHE A 190 -9.50 -25.51 -26.05
CA PHE A 190 -10.06 -24.26 -26.53
C PHE A 190 -10.42 -24.38 -28.00
N VAL A 191 -11.68 -24.09 -28.32
CA VAL A 191 -12.20 -24.22 -29.69
C VAL A 191 -12.15 -22.86 -30.39
N CYS A 192 -11.32 -22.74 -31.42
CA CYS A 192 -11.03 -21.47 -32.08
C CYS A 192 -11.57 -21.41 -33.52
N SER A 193 -12.00 -20.22 -33.97
CA SER A 193 -12.48 -19.95 -35.34
C SER A 193 -12.03 -18.58 -35.89
N ARG A 194 -10.95 -18.02 -35.34
CA ARG A 194 -10.37 -16.72 -35.75
C ARG A 194 -9.64 -16.86 -37.09
N LYS A 195 -9.68 -15.85 -37.95
CA LYS A 195 -8.80 -15.80 -39.15
C LYS A 195 -7.33 -15.72 -38.70
N PRO A 196 -6.38 -16.46 -39.30
CA PRO A 196 -6.44 -17.16 -40.59
C PRO A 196 -6.84 -18.65 -40.52
N CYS A 197 -7.45 -19.13 -39.43
CA CYS A 197 -7.81 -20.55 -39.31
C CYS A 197 -8.86 -20.97 -40.37
N PRO A 198 -8.70 -22.15 -41.01
CA PRO A 198 -9.53 -22.55 -42.15
C PRO A 198 -10.97 -22.93 -41.75
N HIS A 199 -11.14 -23.40 -40.53
CA HIS A 199 -12.39 -23.87 -39.95
C HIS A 199 -12.27 -23.83 -38.43
N LYS A 200 -13.30 -24.33 -37.74
CA LYS A 200 -13.27 -24.48 -36.29
C LYS A 200 -12.24 -25.57 -35.91
N ILE A 201 -11.24 -25.19 -35.14
CA ILE A 201 -10.14 -26.08 -34.73
C ILE A 201 -10.07 -26.19 -33.21
N ASP A 202 -9.52 -27.30 -32.74
CA ASP A 202 -9.25 -27.54 -31.34
C ASP A 202 -7.79 -27.19 -31.02
N CYS A 203 -7.61 -26.38 -29.99
CA CYS A 203 -6.31 -26.03 -29.43
C CYS A 203 -6.19 -26.57 -28.00
N PHE A 204 -5.01 -27.07 -27.66
CA PHE A 204 -4.71 -27.73 -26.40
C PHE A 204 -3.86 -26.81 -25.53
N ILE A 205 -4.28 -26.65 -24.28
CA ILE A 205 -3.67 -25.72 -23.33
C ILE A 205 -2.63 -26.46 -22.47
N SER A 206 -1.46 -25.86 -22.26
CA SER A 206 -0.43 -26.39 -21.37
C SER A 206 -0.88 -26.38 -19.90
N ARG A 207 -0.69 -27.51 -19.21
CA ARG A 207 -0.90 -27.71 -17.76
C ARG A 207 -2.23 -27.15 -17.21
N PRO A 208 -3.39 -27.53 -17.78
CA PRO A 208 -4.68 -26.96 -17.42
C PRO A 208 -5.05 -27.27 -15.95
N THR A 209 -4.66 -28.43 -15.43
CA THR A 209 -4.88 -28.83 -14.04
C THR A 209 -4.06 -28.01 -13.06
N GLU A 210 -2.75 -27.85 -13.30
CA GLU A 210 -1.88 -27.00 -12.45
C GLU A 210 -2.35 -25.55 -12.46
N LYS A 211 -2.71 -25.01 -13.63
CA LYS A 211 -3.28 -23.66 -13.75
C LYS A 211 -4.59 -23.49 -13.00
N THR A 212 -5.46 -24.51 -13.05
CA THR A 212 -6.72 -24.52 -12.29
C THR A 212 -6.47 -24.54 -10.79
N ILE A 213 -5.55 -25.37 -10.30
CA ILE A 213 -5.19 -25.40 -8.87
C ILE A 213 -4.60 -24.06 -8.43
N PHE A 214 -3.78 -23.43 -9.27
CA PHE A 214 -3.15 -22.15 -8.96
C PHE A 214 -4.13 -20.96 -9.00
N LEU A 215 -5.30 -21.11 -9.64
CA LEU A 215 -6.37 -20.10 -9.68
C LEU A 215 -7.28 -20.12 -8.45
N LEU A 216 -7.31 -21.24 -7.71
CA LEU A 216 -8.13 -21.47 -6.51
C LEU A 216 -7.41 -21.00 -5.24
#